data_AF-A0A349PKH7-F1
#
_entry.id   AF-A0A349PKH7-F1
#
_cell.length_a   1.000
_cell.length_b   1.000
_cell.length_c   1.000
_cell.angle_alpha   90.00
_cell.angle_beta   90.00
_cell.angle_gamma   90.00
#
_symmetry.space_group_name_H-M   'P 1'
#
loop_
_entity.id
_entity.type
_entity.pdbx_description
1 polymer ?
#
loop_
_entity_poly.entity_id
_entity_poly.type
_entity_poly.pdbx_seq_one_letter_code
_entity_poly.pdbx_strand_id
1 'polypeptide(L)'
;MITIQELLYNRGLDKNAKVKLIRHKDSRQDLYNLYRTNLPEFLAYQNSQSKDVFNGVDFIISFVGEEGVMSRFIGVYQVTNRQKIADDHFEYEMEEVKEQFNDLKERVIIRWENAISWHQWIKNEMEVIEIHPGLHYKQFTDYFDFILNFAELKEIVTKQYSDWKKMLSVTKGIYLISDTNTGKLYVGSAYGEEGIWGRWKSYVSTN
;
A
#
# COMPACT_ATOMS: atom_id res chain seq x y z
N MET A 1 -20.93 -6.22 -11.26
CA MET A 1 -19.74 -6.58 -10.47
C MET A 1 -18.65 -5.62 -10.89
N ILE A 2 -18.06 -4.86 -9.96
CA ILE A 2 -16.99 -3.92 -10.32
C ILE A 2 -15.69 -4.72 -10.40
N THR A 3 -14.90 -4.51 -11.45
CA THR A 3 -13.60 -5.18 -11.64
C THR A 3 -12.43 -4.23 -11.48
N ILE A 4 -11.24 -4.76 -11.17
CA ILE A 4 -10.03 -3.92 -11.12
C ILE A 4 -9.73 -3.30 -12.49
N GLN A 5 -10.04 -4.02 -13.57
CA GLN A 5 -9.91 -3.55 -14.94
C GLN A 5 -10.70 -2.25 -15.17
N GLU A 6 -11.97 -2.22 -14.77
CA GLU A 6 -12.80 -1.01 -14.86
C GLU A 6 -12.19 0.16 -14.07
N LEU A 7 -11.70 -0.09 -12.85
CA LEU A 7 -11.07 0.94 -12.02
C LEU A 7 -9.81 1.53 -12.68
N LEU A 8 -8.98 0.68 -13.29
CA LEU A 8 -7.75 1.07 -13.97
C LEU A 8 -8.01 1.80 -15.29
N TYR A 9 -8.93 1.30 -16.12
CA TYR A 9 -9.28 1.93 -17.39
C TYR A 9 -9.92 3.31 -17.20
N ASN A 10 -10.77 3.47 -16.17
CA ASN A 10 -11.36 4.76 -15.84
C ASN A 10 -10.34 5.78 -15.31
N ARG A 11 -9.14 5.33 -14.93
CA ARG A 11 -8.00 6.16 -14.50
C ARG A 11 -6.96 6.37 -15.60
N GLY A 12 -7.21 5.87 -16.82
CA GLY A 12 -6.36 6.14 -17.99
C GLY A 12 -5.35 5.04 -18.32
N LEU A 13 -5.47 3.83 -17.76
CA LEU A 13 -4.71 2.69 -18.28
C LEU A 13 -5.15 2.39 -19.72
N ASP A 14 -4.21 2.32 -20.66
CA ASP A 14 -4.50 1.99 -22.06
C ASP A 14 -5.04 0.54 -22.16
N LYS A 15 -6.20 0.40 -22.79
CA LYS A 15 -6.86 -0.90 -23.02
C LYS A 15 -6.10 -1.79 -24.01
N ASN A 16 -5.26 -1.20 -24.87
CA ASN A 16 -4.46 -1.95 -25.84
C ASN A 16 -3.09 -2.37 -25.29
N ALA A 17 -2.70 -1.85 -24.13
CA ALA A 17 -1.43 -2.21 -23.50
C ALA A 17 -1.41 -3.69 -23.10
N LYS A 18 -0.25 -4.32 -23.26
CA LYS A 18 0.01 -5.69 -22.83
C LYS A 18 0.26 -5.69 -21.33
N VAL A 19 -0.79 -5.96 -20.57
CA VAL A 19 -0.76 -5.84 -19.11
C VAL A 19 -0.87 -7.21 -18.43
N LYS A 20 -0.02 -7.45 -17.43
CA LYS A 20 -0.14 -8.60 -16.53
C LYS A 20 -0.54 -8.19 -15.12
N LEU A 21 -1.39 -9.00 -14.49
CA LEU A 21 -1.75 -8.94 -13.08
C LEU A 21 -0.80 -9.87 -12.31
N ILE A 22 -0.22 -9.41 -11.22
CA ILE A 22 0.79 -10.13 -10.43
C ILE A 22 0.34 -10.25 -8.99
N ARG A 23 0.27 -11.47 -8.47
CA ARG A 23 -0.05 -11.78 -7.08
C ARG A 23 1.19 -12.28 -6.35
N HIS A 24 1.70 -11.45 -5.47
CA HIS A 24 2.80 -11.75 -4.58
C HIS A 24 2.30 -12.51 -3.36
N LYS A 25 2.55 -13.83 -3.32
CA LYS A 25 2.23 -14.67 -2.16
C LYS A 25 3.28 -15.78 -2.05
N ASP A 26 4.07 -15.74 -0.98
CA ASP A 26 5.07 -16.75 -0.67
C ASP A 26 4.84 -17.24 0.76
N SER A 27 4.85 -18.56 0.98
CA SER A 27 4.71 -19.13 2.32
C SER A 27 5.99 -19.03 3.15
N ARG A 28 7.14 -18.76 2.51
CA ARG A 28 8.46 -18.70 3.13
C ARG A 28 8.83 -17.29 3.60
N GLN A 29 8.16 -16.27 3.09
CA GLN A 29 8.45 -14.87 3.37
C GLN A 29 7.15 -14.06 3.46
N ASP A 30 7.08 -13.18 4.46
CA ASP A 30 5.99 -12.21 4.56
C ASP A 30 6.22 -11.05 3.59
N LEU A 31 5.74 -11.21 2.35
CA LEU A 31 5.87 -10.22 1.29
C LEU A 31 5.08 -8.93 1.58
N TYR A 32 4.03 -9.00 2.42
CA TYR A 32 3.31 -7.81 2.85
C TYR A 32 4.17 -6.96 3.78
N ASN A 33 4.76 -7.59 4.79
CA ASN A 33 5.66 -6.91 5.71
C ASN A 33 6.90 -6.38 4.98
N LEU A 34 7.46 -7.16 4.04
CA LEU A 34 8.59 -6.72 3.21
C LEU A 34 8.25 -5.47 2.40
N TYR A 35 7.10 -5.47 1.71
CA TYR A 35 6.62 -4.31 0.97
C TYR A 35 6.47 -3.06 1.86
N ARG A 36 6.00 -3.21 3.11
CA ARG A 36 5.80 -2.09 4.04
C ARG A 36 7.08 -1.57 4.69
N THR A 37 8.01 -2.46 5.04
CA THR A 37 9.19 -2.11 5.86
C THR A 37 10.45 -1.92 5.03
N ASN A 38 10.54 -2.56 3.87
CA ASN A 38 11.69 -2.47 2.96
C ASN A 38 11.24 -2.53 1.48
N LEU A 39 10.62 -1.45 1.02
CA LEU A 39 10.15 -1.32 -0.37
C LEU A 39 11.25 -1.59 -1.42
N PRO A 40 12.50 -1.10 -1.29
CA PRO A 40 13.57 -1.43 -2.24
C PRO A 40 13.83 -2.94 -2.39
N GLU A 41 13.83 -3.69 -1.29
CA GLU A 41 14.02 -5.14 -1.33
C GLU A 41 12.81 -5.86 -1.94
N PHE A 42 11.60 -5.41 -1.63
CA PHE A 42 10.38 -5.90 -2.29
C PHE A 42 10.42 -5.67 -3.81
N LEU A 43 10.86 -4.50 -4.26
CA LEU A 43 10.98 -4.19 -5.69
C LEU A 43 12.07 -5.03 -6.35
N ALA A 44 13.21 -5.27 -5.69
CA ALA A 44 14.23 -6.18 -6.19
C ALA A 44 13.67 -7.61 -6.36
N TYR A 45 12.90 -8.10 -5.39
CA TYR A 45 12.18 -9.37 -5.51
C TYR A 45 11.20 -9.37 -6.70
N GLN A 46 10.38 -8.33 -6.86
CA GLN A 46 9.42 -8.23 -7.97
C GLN A 46 10.12 -8.20 -9.34
N ASN A 47 11.25 -7.51 -9.43
CA ASN A 47 11.99 -7.28 -10.67
C ASN A 47 12.85 -8.47 -11.09
N SER A 48 13.04 -9.45 -10.22
CA SER A 48 13.89 -10.61 -10.44
C SER A 48 13.05 -11.88 -10.64
N GLN A 49 13.19 -12.55 -11.79
CA GLN A 49 12.34 -13.69 -12.16
C GLN A 49 13.14 -14.86 -12.73
N SER A 50 12.77 -16.08 -12.32
CA SER A 50 13.41 -17.31 -12.84
C SER A 50 13.02 -17.67 -14.28
N LYS A 51 11.95 -17.07 -14.77
CA LYS A 51 11.41 -17.27 -16.11
C LYS A 51 11.14 -15.90 -16.72
N ASP A 52 11.10 -15.88 -18.05
CA ASP A 52 10.88 -14.66 -18.81
C ASP A 52 9.39 -14.25 -18.86
N VAL A 53 8.82 -14.02 -17.68
CA VAL A 53 7.38 -13.81 -17.50
C VAL A 53 6.92 -12.42 -17.92
N PHE A 54 7.79 -11.41 -17.99
CA PHE A 54 7.40 -10.06 -18.42
C PHE A 54 7.92 -9.69 -19.82
N ASN A 55 8.32 -10.68 -20.62
CA ASN A 55 8.68 -10.42 -22.01
C ASN A 55 7.54 -9.78 -22.81
N GLY A 56 7.81 -8.62 -23.40
CA GLY A 56 6.85 -7.88 -24.21
C GLY A 56 5.61 -7.42 -23.43
N VAL A 57 5.71 -7.31 -22.11
CA VAL A 57 4.68 -6.71 -21.24
C VAL A 57 4.97 -5.22 -21.11
N ASP A 58 3.95 -4.38 -21.29
CA ASP A 58 4.07 -2.94 -21.15
C ASP A 58 3.93 -2.51 -19.68
N PHE A 59 2.98 -3.12 -18.96
CA PHE A 59 2.74 -2.84 -17.54
C PHE A 59 2.45 -4.10 -16.74
N ILE A 60 2.84 -4.07 -15.46
CA ILE A 60 2.34 -4.99 -14.46
C ILE A 60 1.44 -4.27 -13.44
N ILE A 61 0.38 -4.94 -13.01
CA ILE A 61 -0.50 -4.54 -11.93
C ILE A 61 -0.17 -5.44 -10.74
N SER A 62 0.38 -4.86 -9.69
CA SER A 62 0.95 -5.61 -8.58
C SER A 62 -0.01 -5.69 -7.41
N PHE A 63 -0.13 -6.89 -6.83
CA PHE A 63 -0.96 -7.19 -5.67
C PHE A 63 -0.18 -8.02 -4.66
N VAL A 64 -0.44 -7.79 -3.37
CA VAL A 64 -0.01 -8.70 -2.30
C VAL A 64 -1.17 -9.63 -1.95
N GLY A 65 -0.93 -10.94 -1.97
CA GLY A 65 -1.92 -11.94 -1.63
C GLY A 65 -2.19 -12.00 -0.13
N GLU A 66 -3.46 -11.95 0.25
CA GLU A 66 -3.91 -12.04 1.64
C GLU A 66 -4.46 -13.44 1.94
N GLU A 67 -5.29 -13.58 2.97
CA GLU A 67 -5.96 -14.83 3.31
C GLU A 67 -6.77 -15.38 2.13
N GLY A 68 -6.66 -16.70 1.91
CA GLY A 68 -7.34 -17.38 0.80
C GLY A 68 -6.95 -16.84 -0.57
N VAL A 69 -7.95 -16.34 -1.29
CA VAL A 69 -7.86 -15.77 -2.65
C VAL A 69 -7.89 -14.25 -2.69
N MET A 70 -7.99 -13.57 -1.53
CA MET A 70 -7.97 -12.12 -1.50
C MET A 70 -6.58 -11.60 -1.86
N SER A 71 -6.53 -10.46 -2.55
CA SER A 71 -5.28 -9.80 -2.91
C SER A 71 -5.45 -8.28 -2.91
N ARG A 72 -4.55 -7.57 -2.23
CA ARG A 72 -4.55 -6.12 -2.07
C ARG A 72 -3.73 -5.47 -3.16
N PHE A 73 -4.31 -4.50 -3.85
CA PHE A 73 -3.62 -3.73 -4.90
C PHE A 73 -2.51 -2.86 -4.30
N ILE A 74 -1.30 -2.95 -4.84
CA ILE A 74 -0.12 -2.21 -4.34
C ILE A 74 0.57 -1.34 -5.39
N GLY A 75 0.18 -1.38 -6.67
CA GLY A 75 0.68 -0.43 -7.66
C GLY A 75 0.57 -0.88 -9.10
N VAL A 76 0.86 0.07 -10.00
CA VAL A 76 1.03 -0.15 -11.44
C VAL A 76 2.46 0.20 -11.79
N TYR A 77 3.14 -0.68 -12.52
CA TYR A 77 4.54 -0.49 -12.90
C TYR A 77 4.68 -0.66 -14.40
N GLN A 78 5.31 0.31 -15.07
CA GLN A 78 5.71 0.20 -16.46
C GLN A 78 7.01 -0.59 -16.55
N VAL A 79 7.07 -1.57 -17.45
CA VAL A 79 8.31 -2.31 -17.73
C VAL A 79 9.12 -1.51 -18.75
N THR A 80 10.31 -1.04 -18.36
CA THR A 80 11.13 -0.15 -19.19
C THR A 80 12.32 -0.88 -19.81
N ASN A 81 12.88 -1.87 -19.10
CA ASN A 81 13.98 -2.68 -19.60
C ASN A 81 13.84 -4.15 -19.16
N ARG A 82 14.52 -5.03 -19.89
CA ARG A 82 14.62 -6.46 -19.61
C ARG A 82 16.02 -6.94 -19.94
N GLN A 83 16.62 -7.66 -19.00
CA GLN A 83 17.93 -8.28 -19.16
C GLN A 83 17.86 -9.76 -18.78
N LYS A 84 18.47 -10.62 -19.61
CA LYS A 84 18.69 -12.03 -19.26
C LYS A 84 20.09 -12.11 -18.63
N ILE A 85 20.16 -12.40 -17.34
CA ILE A 85 21.42 -12.45 -16.59
C ILE A 85 22.01 -13.86 -16.62
N ALA A 86 21.16 -14.88 -16.56
CA ALA A 86 21.53 -16.29 -16.65
C ALA A 86 20.42 -17.07 -17.39
N ASP A 87 20.60 -18.39 -17.60
CA ASP A 87 19.61 -19.21 -18.29
C ASP A 87 18.24 -19.25 -17.61
N ASP A 88 18.25 -19.17 -16.28
CA ASP A 88 17.10 -19.18 -15.38
C ASP A 88 16.99 -17.90 -14.56
N HIS A 89 17.49 -16.77 -15.08
CA HIS A 89 17.45 -15.49 -14.37
C HIS A 89 17.24 -14.31 -15.30
N PHE A 90 16.14 -13.59 -15.07
CA PHE A 90 15.75 -12.39 -15.79
C PHE A 90 15.58 -11.24 -14.79
N GLU A 91 16.14 -10.10 -15.13
CA GLU A 91 15.98 -8.84 -14.40
C GLU A 91 15.18 -7.86 -15.26
N TYR A 92 14.28 -7.14 -14.61
CA TYR A 92 13.43 -6.13 -15.23
C TYR A 92 13.66 -4.78 -14.56
N GLU A 93 13.77 -3.72 -15.36
CA GLU A 93 13.68 -2.36 -14.84
C GLU A 93 12.24 -1.90 -14.99
N MET A 94 11.72 -1.26 -13.94
CA MET A 94 10.34 -0.81 -13.92
C MET A 94 10.19 0.54 -13.23
N GLU A 95 9.24 1.33 -13.70
CA GLU A 95 8.88 2.62 -13.12
C GLU A 95 7.43 2.59 -12.62
N GLU A 96 7.19 3.04 -11.38
CA GLU A 96 5.85 3.08 -10.81
C GLU A 96 5.03 4.24 -11.42
N VAL A 97 3.85 3.91 -11.94
CA VAL A 97 2.89 4.88 -12.49
C VAL A 97 2.01 5.41 -11.35
N LYS A 98 2.48 6.46 -10.69
CA LYS A 98 1.89 6.95 -9.43
C LYS A 98 0.64 7.80 -9.61
N GLU A 99 0.67 8.78 -10.50
CA GLU A 99 -0.33 9.87 -10.56
C GLU A 99 -1.76 9.37 -10.74
N GLN A 100 -1.97 8.36 -11.58
CA GLN A 100 -3.29 7.84 -11.92
C GLN A 100 -3.84 6.83 -10.90
N PHE A 101 -2.97 6.10 -10.19
CA PHE A 101 -3.38 4.86 -9.51
C PHE A 101 -3.07 4.82 -8.01
N ASN A 102 -2.34 5.80 -7.47
CA ASN A 102 -1.95 5.80 -6.06
C ASN A 102 -3.17 5.89 -5.11
N ASP A 103 -4.31 6.41 -5.58
CA ASP A 103 -5.55 6.47 -4.81
C ASP A 103 -6.20 5.09 -4.61
N LEU A 104 -5.82 4.07 -5.38
CA LEU A 104 -6.30 2.69 -5.22
C LEU A 104 -5.38 1.87 -4.31
N LYS A 105 -4.12 2.30 -4.16
CA LYS A 105 -3.05 1.58 -3.46
C LYS A 105 -3.44 1.29 -2.02
N GLU A 106 -3.28 0.04 -1.62
CA GLU A 106 -3.66 -0.54 -0.34
C GLU A 106 -5.16 -0.49 0.00
N ARG A 107 -6.01 0.10 -0.85
CA ARG A 107 -7.43 0.27 -0.61
C ARG A 107 -8.30 -0.75 -1.33
N VAL A 108 -7.92 -1.08 -2.56
CA VAL A 108 -8.67 -2.05 -3.37
C VAL A 108 -8.21 -3.46 -3.02
N ILE A 109 -9.17 -4.29 -2.62
CA ILE A 109 -8.99 -5.73 -2.46
C ILE A 109 -9.80 -6.43 -3.54
N ILE A 110 -9.15 -7.33 -4.26
CA ILE A 110 -9.77 -8.16 -5.28
C ILE A 110 -9.85 -9.62 -4.83
N ARG A 111 -10.82 -10.35 -5.39
CA ARG A 111 -10.82 -11.81 -5.40
C ARG A 111 -9.96 -12.28 -6.57
N TRP A 112 -8.96 -13.10 -6.27
CA TRP A 112 -8.09 -13.70 -7.27
C TRP A 112 -8.68 -15.01 -7.79
N GLU A 113 -9.08 -15.04 -9.05
CA GLU A 113 -9.85 -16.16 -9.64
C GLU A 113 -9.08 -17.49 -9.73
N ASN A 114 -7.77 -17.45 -10.03
CA ASN A 114 -6.95 -18.66 -10.16
C ASN A 114 -5.78 -18.64 -9.16
N ALA A 115 -6.02 -19.19 -7.98
CA ALA A 115 -5.06 -19.20 -6.88
C ALA A 115 -3.71 -19.87 -7.21
N ILE A 116 -3.68 -20.76 -8.21
CA ILE A 116 -2.46 -21.49 -8.63
C ILE A 116 -1.55 -20.59 -9.46
N SER A 117 -2.13 -19.72 -10.28
CA SER A 117 -1.37 -18.85 -11.18
C SER A 117 -1.11 -17.50 -10.53
N TRP A 118 0.15 -17.25 -10.16
CA TRP A 118 0.59 -16.01 -9.53
C TRP A 118 0.68 -14.83 -10.51
N HIS A 119 0.70 -15.08 -11.83
CA HIS A 119 0.63 -14.03 -12.84
C HIS A 119 -0.46 -14.35 -13.87
N GLN A 120 -1.25 -13.35 -14.29
CA GLN A 120 -2.32 -13.53 -15.26
C GLN A 120 -2.37 -12.36 -16.24
N TRP A 121 -2.92 -12.55 -17.44
CA TRP A 121 -3.16 -11.44 -18.36
C TRP A 121 -4.36 -10.62 -17.90
N ILE A 122 -4.36 -9.31 -18.12
CA ILE A 122 -5.42 -8.38 -17.67
C ILE A 122 -6.83 -8.77 -18.14
N LYS A 123 -6.96 -9.54 -19.22
CA LYS A 123 -8.25 -10.08 -19.71
C LYS A 123 -8.95 -11.02 -18.71
N ASN A 124 -8.23 -11.56 -17.74
CA ASN A 124 -8.82 -12.34 -16.66
C ASN A 124 -9.36 -11.36 -15.62
N GLU A 125 -10.66 -11.11 -15.69
CA GLU A 125 -11.37 -10.18 -14.81
C GLU A 125 -11.20 -10.58 -13.34
N MET A 126 -10.88 -9.60 -12.49
CA MET A 126 -10.80 -9.81 -11.05
C MET A 126 -11.86 -8.95 -10.37
N GLU A 127 -12.75 -9.59 -9.64
CA GLU A 127 -13.80 -8.91 -8.87
C GLU A 127 -13.18 -8.06 -7.76
N VAL A 128 -13.60 -6.80 -7.65
CA VAL A 128 -13.31 -5.95 -6.50
C VAL A 128 -14.28 -6.32 -5.38
N ILE A 129 -13.74 -6.82 -4.28
CA ILE A 129 -14.52 -7.26 -3.11
C ILE A 129 -14.67 -6.12 -2.11
N GLU A 130 -13.59 -5.36 -1.89
CA GLU A 130 -13.59 -4.24 -0.97
C GLU A 130 -12.82 -3.06 -1.54
N ILE A 131 -13.31 -1.86 -1.25
CA ILE A 131 -12.57 -0.62 -1.43
C ILE A 131 -12.58 0.06 -0.07
N HIS A 132 -11.44 0.06 0.62
CA HIS A 132 -11.36 0.77 1.89
C HIS A 132 -11.56 2.28 1.66
N PRO A 133 -12.37 2.95 2.52
CA PRO A 133 -12.41 4.39 2.56
C PRO A 133 -10.97 4.88 2.74
N GLY A 134 -10.54 5.73 1.82
CA GLY A 134 -9.16 6.16 1.74
C GLY A 134 -8.78 6.94 2.98
N LEU A 135 -7.69 6.50 3.57
CA LEU A 135 -6.89 7.27 4.49
C LEU A 135 -5.45 7.03 4.03
N HIS A 136 -4.70 8.09 3.78
CA HIS A 136 -3.29 7.99 3.45
C HIS A 136 -2.56 7.18 4.56
N TYR A 137 -2.32 5.90 4.27
CA TYR A 137 -1.13 5.11 4.62
C TYR A 137 -0.85 4.57 6.02
N LYS A 138 -1.63 4.81 7.08
CA LYS A 138 -1.34 4.13 8.36
C LYS A 138 -2.58 3.57 9.02
N GLN A 139 -2.73 2.24 8.97
CA GLN A 139 -3.42 1.52 10.03
C GLN A 139 -2.57 1.63 11.29
N PHE A 140 -3.21 1.70 12.46
CA PHE A 140 -2.47 1.62 13.72
C PHE A 140 -1.81 0.23 13.81
N THR A 141 -0.48 0.16 13.70
CA THR A 141 0.28 -1.10 13.79
C THR A 141 0.76 -1.33 15.22
N ASP A 142 1.58 -0.43 15.74
CA ASP A 142 2.16 -0.46 17.08
C ASP A 142 2.39 0.97 17.61
N TYR A 143 2.45 1.16 18.93
CA TYR A 143 2.76 2.44 19.57
C TYR A 143 4.13 3.02 19.20
N PHE A 144 5.10 2.18 18.83
CA PHE A 144 6.46 2.62 18.49
C PHE A 144 6.72 2.77 16.99
N ASP A 145 5.77 2.37 16.14
CA ASP A 145 5.99 2.23 14.69
C ASP A 145 5.19 3.24 13.86
N PHE A 146 5.02 4.47 14.37
CA PHE A 146 4.48 5.55 13.55
C PHE A 146 4.99 6.95 13.91
N ILE A 147 5.14 7.75 12.85
CA ILE A 147 5.28 9.21 12.88
C ILE A 147 4.17 9.76 11.99
N LEU A 148 3.37 10.70 12.47
CA LEU A 148 2.31 11.34 11.69
C LEU A 148 2.70 12.78 11.39
N ASN A 149 2.50 13.21 10.15
CA ASN A 149 2.46 14.62 9.83
C ASN A 149 1.11 15.23 10.26
N PHE A 150 1.03 16.57 10.28
CA PHE A 150 -0.15 17.24 10.78
C PHE A 150 -1.42 16.98 9.94
N ALA A 151 -1.29 16.84 8.62
CA ALA A 151 -2.42 16.54 7.75
C ALA A 151 -2.98 15.13 8.03
N GLU A 152 -2.11 14.14 8.19
CA GLU A 152 -2.48 12.78 8.58
C GLU A 152 -3.19 12.75 9.93
N LEU A 153 -2.61 13.43 10.94
CA LEU A 153 -3.22 13.51 12.27
C LEU A 153 -4.59 14.19 12.22
N LYS A 154 -4.71 15.30 11.50
CA LYS A 154 -5.96 16.05 11.33
C LYS A 154 -7.04 15.20 10.68
N GLU A 155 -6.69 14.43 9.65
CA GLU A 155 -7.62 13.53 9.00
C GLU A 155 -8.07 12.41 9.95
N ILE A 156 -7.13 11.75 10.62
CA ILE A 156 -7.40 10.68 11.60
C ILE A 156 -8.40 11.16 12.65
N VAL A 157 -8.16 12.34 13.23
CA VAL A 157 -9.03 12.95 14.25
C VAL A 157 -10.38 13.35 13.67
N THR A 158 -10.42 14.03 12.52
CA THR A 158 -11.65 14.59 11.94
C THR A 158 -12.61 13.51 11.49
N LYS A 159 -12.09 12.44 10.89
CA LYS A 159 -12.88 11.31 10.38
C LYS A 159 -13.14 10.22 11.42
N GLN A 160 -12.56 10.34 12.63
CA GLN A 160 -12.79 9.43 13.76
C GLN A 160 -12.44 7.96 13.45
N TYR A 161 -11.28 7.72 12.86
CA TYR A 161 -10.83 6.36 12.53
C TYR A 161 -10.77 5.47 13.78
N SER A 162 -11.48 4.35 13.73
CA SER A 162 -11.83 3.56 14.91
C SER A 162 -10.64 2.83 15.54
N ASP A 163 -9.70 2.34 14.73
CA ASP A 163 -8.46 1.69 15.17
C ASP A 163 -7.57 2.68 15.93
N TRP A 164 -7.25 3.83 15.32
CA TRP A 164 -6.50 4.91 15.95
C TRP A 164 -7.17 5.43 17.22
N LYS A 165 -8.47 5.74 17.14
CA LYS A 165 -9.21 6.26 18.28
C LYS A 165 -9.20 5.27 19.43
N LYS A 166 -9.49 3.98 19.17
CA LYS A 166 -9.51 2.94 20.21
C LYS A 166 -8.14 2.80 20.86
N MET A 167 -7.08 2.68 20.07
CA MET A 167 -5.73 2.41 20.58
C MET A 167 -5.12 3.62 21.30
N LEU A 168 -5.32 4.84 20.79
CA LEU A 168 -4.78 6.05 21.41
C LEU A 168 -5.60 6.54 22.60
N SER A 169 -6.90 6.22 22.68
CA SER A 169 -7.75 6.64 23.81
C SER A 169 -7.42 5.89 25.10
N VAL A 170 -7.00 4.63 25.00
CA VAL A 170 -6.65 3.81 26.18
C VAL A 170 -5.21 3.99 26.64
N THR A 171 -4.39 4.73 25.87
CA THR A 171 -2.96 4.87 26.12
C THR A 171 -2.64 6.20 26.76
N LYS A 172 -2.02 6.14 27.93
CA LYS A 172 -1.36 7.28 28.57
C LYS A 172 0.12 7.24 28.23
N GLY A 173 0.72 8.39 27.98
CA GLY A 173 2.13 8.40 27.53
C GLY A 173 2.70 9.79 27.27
N ILE A 174 3.94 9.79 26.79
CA ILE A 174 4.68 10.96 26.35
C ILE A 174 4.76 10.93 24.82
N TYR A 175 4.58 12.08 24.18
CA TYR A 175 4.72 12.23 22.72
C TYR A 175 5.56 13.45 22.38
N LEU A 176 6.11 13.47 21.16
CA LEU A 176 6.91 14.55 20.64
C LEU A 176 6.25 15.12 19.37
N ILE A 177 6.13 16.44 19.30
CA ILE A 177 5.76 17.17 18.08
C ILE A 177 6.98 17.96 17.62
N SER A 178 7.30 17.88 16.34
CA SER A 178 8.38 18.65 15.72
C SER A 178 7.78 19.62 14.70
N ASP A 179 8.08 20.91 14.85
CA ASP A 179 7.79 21.91 13.82
C ASP A 179 8.87 21.83 12.74
N THR A 180 8.49 21.36 11.55
CA THR A 180 9.41 21.17 10.43
C THR A 180 9.95 22.47 9.85
N ASN A 181 9.31 23.62 10.10
CA ASN A 181 9.76 24.92 9.60
C ASN A 181 10.84 25.53 10.50
N THR A 182 10.69 25.37 11.82
CA THR A 182 11.56 26.01 12.81
C THR A 182 12.52 25.05 13.51
N GLY A 183 12.30 23.74 13.40
CA GLY A 183 13.04 22.70 14.12
C GLY A 183 12.72 22.63 15.61
N LYS A 184 11.74 23.40 16.10
CA LYS A 184 11.35 23.40 17.51
C LYS A 184 10.64 22.11 17.86
N LEU A 185 10.99 21.60 19.03
CA LEU A 185 10.45 20.38 19.61
C LEU A 185 9.51 20.71 20.76
N TYR A 186 8.37 20.05 20.79
CA TYR A 186 7.40 20.11 21.89
C TYR A 186 7.16 18.71 22.45
N VAL A 187 7.46 18.52 23.74
CA VAL A 187 7.20 17.26 24.44
C VAL A 187 5.90 17.40 25.24
N GLY A 188 4.92 16.56 24.93
CA GLY A 188 3.61 16.54 25.58
C GLY A 188 3.40 15.28 26.42
N SER A 189 2.61 15.40 27.49
CA SER A 189 2.18 14.27 28.32
C SER A 189 0.65 14.11 28.30
N ALA A 190 0.21 12.87 28.15
CA ALA A 190 -1.18 12.45 28.05
C ALA A 190 -1.55 11.56 29.24
N TYR A 191 -2.05 12.16 30.33
CA TYR A 191 -2.45 11.46 31.56
C TYR A 191 -3.97 11.44 31.80
N GLY A 192 -4.73 12.17 30.97
CA GLY A 192 -6.19 12.28 31.05
C GLY A 192 -6.93 11.01 30.63
N GLU A 193 -8.26 11.04 30.72
CA GLU A 193 -9.13 9.87 30.47
C GLU A 193 -9.17 9.45 29.01
N GLU A 194 -9.05 10.38 28.06
CA GLU A 194 -8.97 10.09 26.62
C GLU A 194 -7.52 9.84 26.14
N GLY A 195 -6.57 9.62 27.05
CA GLY A 195 -5.19 9.26 26.69
C GLY A 195 -4.52 10.23 25.70
N ILE A 196 -3.68 9.68 24.82
CA ILE A 196 -3.01 10.43 23.74
C ILE A 196 -4.05 11.00 22.77
N TRP A 197 -5.13 10.26 22.50
CA TRP A 197 -6.20 10.71 21.59
C TRP A 197 -6.77 12.07 21.98
N GLY A 198 -7.12 12.26 23.26
CA GLY A 198 -7.69 13.52 23.74
C GLY A 198 -6.74 14.71 23.56
N ARG A 199 -5.44 14.51 23.86
CA ARG A 199 -4.42 15.55 23.67
C ARG A 199 -4.25 15.92 22.20
N TRP A 200 -4.18 14.92 21.32
CA TRP A 200 -3.98 15.15 19.89
C TRP A 200 -5.22 15.72 19.20
N LYS A 201 -6.42 15.30 19.62
CA LYS A 201 -7.69 15.90 19.21
C LYS A 201 -7.73 17.39 19.58
N SER A 202 -7.32 17.74 20.80
CA SER A 202 -7.22 19.15 21.21
C SER A 202 -6.22 19.91 20.34
N TYR A 203 -5.05 19.33 20.07
CA TYR A 203 -4.02 19.96 19.26
C TYR A 203 -4.50 20.27 17.83
N VAL A 204 -5.19 19.31 17.20
CA VAL A 204 -5.83 19.47 15.88
C VAL A 204 -6.94 20.53 15.90
N SER A 205 -7.63 20.72 17.02
CA SER A 205 -8.69 21.74 17.11
C SER A 205 -8.16 23.16 17.28
N THR A 206 -6.91 23.32 17.75
CA THR A 206 -6.31 24.63 18.05
C THR A 206 -5.25 25.07 17.03
N ASN A 207 -5.00 24.28 15.98
CA ASN A 207 -4.03 24.54 14.91
C ASN A 207 -4.59 24.08 13.56
#